data_AF-L9WIZ0-F1
#
_entry.id   AF-L9WIZ0-F1
#
_cell.length_a   1.000
_cell.length_b   1.000
_cell.length_c   1.000
_cell.angle_alpha   90.00
_cell.angle_beta   90.00
_cell.angle_gamma   90.00
#
_symmetry.space_group_name_H-M   'P 1'
#
loop_
_entity.id
_entity.type
_entity.pdbx_description
1 polymer ?
#
loop_
_entity_poly.entity_id
_entity_poly.type
_entity_poly.pdbx_seq_one_letter_code
_entity_poly.pdbx_strand_id
1 'polypeptide(L)'
;MSVSSGNLAADLYTNVMAESTDRLLATRLDELTDGPGMQEMLSYLIARDTMHQNQWLEALEALDDTVPVPASFPHDEENQEYNYTFISTRRDPQPDPEAPWTQGATPDSRSEFEYLSEQPGDGEVVAPEPDPNTYNDPDDQQ
;
A
#
# COMPACT_ATOMS: atom_id res chain seq x y z
N MET A 1 2.88 11.69 -13.07
CA MET A 1 1.56 11.75 -12.38
C MET A 1 1.81 12.35 -11.02
N SER A 2 1.17 13.47 -10.65
CA SER A 2 1.29 14.04 -9.30
C SER A 2 -0.08 13.95 -8.64
N VAL A 3 -0.13 13.34 -7.45
CA VAL A 3 -1.30 13.36 -6.58
C VAL A 3 -1.09 14.51 -5.61
N SER A 4 -2.13 15.33 -5.44
CA SER A 4 -2.18 16.41 -4.46
C SER A 4 -3.31 16.09 -3.50
N SER A 5 -3.02 15.23 -2.52
CA SER A 5 -3.99 14.81 -1.50
C SER A 5 -4.19 15.89 -0.44
N GLY A 6 -3.26 16.85 -0.33
CA GLY A 6 -3.22 17.82 0.76
C GLY A 6 -2.45 17.32 1.99
N ASN A 7 -1.93 16.09 1.95
CA ASN A 7 -0.97 15.57 2.93
C ASN A 7 0.42 15.44 2.27
N LEU A 8 1.39 16.16 2.82
CA LEU A 8 2.73 16.24 2.23
C LEU A 8 3.46 14.89 2.18
N ALA A 9 3.41 14.08 3.26
CA ALA A 9 4.08 12.78 3.28
C ALA A 9 3.46 11.82 2.23
N ALA A 10 2.13 11.78 2.13
CA ALA A 10 1.43 10.97 1.13
C ALA A 10 1.80 11.39 -0.31
N ASP A 11 1.87 12.70 -0.54
CA ASP A 11 2.20 13.24 -1.86
C ASP A 11 3.67 12.95 -2.23
N LEU A 12 4.59 13.00 -1.26
CA LEU A 12 6.00 12.62 -1.47
C LEU A 12 6.18 11.12 -1.76
N TYR A 13 5.46 10.22 -1.06
CA TYR A 13 5.46 8.80 -1.41
C TYR A 13 4.95 8.56 -2.83
N THR A 14 3.93 9.32 -3.24
CA THR A 14 3.44 9.26 -4.63
C THR A 14 4.51 9.74 -5.62
N ASN A 15 5.27 10.78 -5.29
CA ASN A 15 6.37 11.24 -6.13
C ASN A 15 7.46 10.18 -6.27
N VAL A 16 7.86 9.50 -5.17
CA VAL A 16 8.82 8.37 -5.24
C VAL A 16 8.32 7.27 -6.17
N MET A 17 7.03 6.91 -6.06
CA MET A 17 6.40 5.92 -6.94
C MET A 17 6.38 6.37 -8.41
N ALA A 18 6.05 7.64 -8.67
CA ALA A 18 6.01 8.21 -10.01
C ALA A 18 7.39 8.14 -10.67
N GLU A 19 8.45 8.63 -10.01
CA GLU A 19 9.82 8.59 -10.55
C GLU A 19 10.34 7.15 -10.72
N SER A 20 9.88 6.21 -9.88
CA SER A 20 10.22 4.79 -10.02
C SER A 20 9.59 4.18 -11.28
N THR A 21 8.34 4.55 -11.57
CA THR A 21 7.60 4.08 -12.74
C THR A 21 8.12 4.73 -14.02
N ASP A 22 8.37 6.04 -14.00
CA ASP A 22 8.91 6.78 -15.13
C ASP A 22 10.30 6.23 -15.51
N ARG A 23 11.15 5.97 -14.52
CA ARG A 23 12.46 5.33 -14.74
C ARG A 23 12.34 3.95 -15.37
N LEU A 24 11.42 3.10 -14.89
CA LEU A 24 11.19 1.77 -15.45
C LEU A 24 10.76 1.83 -16.92
N LEU A 25 9.87 2.78 -17.26
CA LEU A 25 9.42 2.99 -18.63
C LEU A 25 10.57 3.52 -19.51
N ALA A 26 11.35 4.49 -19.01
CA ALA A 26 12.49 5.03 -19.73
C ALA A 26 13.55 3.95 -20.03
N THR A 27 13.86 3.07 -19.06
CA THR A 27 14.79 1.95 -19.28
C THR A 27 14.28 0.95 -20.33
N ARG A 28 12.97 0.68 -20.36
CA ARG A 28 12.38 -0.20 -21.38
C ARG A 28 12.39 0.45 -22.77
N LEU A 29 12.18 1.75 -22.86
CA LEU A 29 12.27 2.47 -24.14
C LEU A 29 13.71 2.49 -24.66
N ASP A 30 14.70 2.60 -23.77
CA ASP A 30 16.12 2.55 -24.12
C ASP A 30 16.50 1.18 -24.72
N GLU A 31 16.00 0.09 -24.13
CA GLU A 31 16.16 -1.28 -24.65
C GLU A 31 15.49 -1.51 -26.02
N LEU A 32 14.50 -0.69 -26.40
CA LEU A 32 13.69 -0.86 -27.61
C LEU A 32 14.10 0.07 -28.77
N THR A 33 15.09 0.95 -28.58
CA THR A 33 15.49 1.93 -29.58
C THR A 33 16.93 1.73 -30.04
N ASP A 34 17.16 1.89 -31.34
CA ASP A 34 18.49 1.87 -31.97
C ASP A 34 19.02 3.29 -32.28
N GLY A 35 18.25 4.33 -31.97
CA GLY A 35 18.60 5.71 -32.30
C GLY A 35 19.55 6.33 -31.27
N PRO A 36 20.81 6.69 -31.63
CA PRO A 36 21.79 7.17 -30.64
C PRO A 36 21.35 8.45 -29.93
N GLY A 37 20.65 9.36 -30.63
CA GLY A 37 20.10 10.57 -29.99
C GLY A 37 18.94 10.28 -29.03
N MET A 38 18.16 9.21 -29.27
CA MET A 38 17.10 8.79 -28.36
C MET A 38 17.68 8.13 -27.11
N GLN A 39 18.69 7.28 -27.28
CA GLN A 39 19.43 6.66 -26.17
C GLN A 39 20.13 7.72 -25.29
N GLU A 40 20.75 8.73 -25.90
CA GLU A 40 21.37 9.84 -25.14
C GLU A 40 20.33 10.60 -24.30
N MET A 41 19.18 10.92 -24.90
CA MET A 41 18.08 11.57 -24.19
C MET A 41 17.54 10.69 -23.05
N LEU A 42 17.28 9.40 -23.30
CA LEU A 42 16.75 8.47 -22.30
C LEU A 42 17.75 8.25 -21.16
N SER A 43 19.04 8.10 -21.47
CA SER A 43 20.11 8.00 -20.47
C SER A 43 20.14 9.22 -19.55
N TYR A 44 19.97 10.42 -20.11
CA TYR A 44 19.84 11.64 -19.31
C TYR A 44 18.59 11.62 -18.41
N LEU A 45 17.43 11.23 -18.93
CA LEU A 45 16.18 11.15 -18.14
C LEU A 45 16.30 10.13 -17.01
N ILE A 46 16.82 8.93 -17.27
CA ILE A 46 17.06 7.89 -16.25
C ILE A 46 17.97 8.41 -15.11
N ALA A 47 18.98 9.21 -15.45
CA ALA A 47 19.85 9.83 -14.46
C ALA A 47 19.12 10.90 -13.64
N ARG A 48 18.21 11.66 -14.26
CA ARG A 48 17.36 12.63 -13.56
C ARG A 48 16.39 11.95 -12.60
N ASP A 49 15.73 10.87 -13.03
CA ASP A 49 14.81 10.11 -12.17
C ASP A 49 15.55 9.55 -10.94
N THR A 50 16.81 9.12 -11.11
CA THR A 50 17.66 8.69 -10.00
C THR A 50 17.88 9.83 -8.99
N MET A 51 18.17 11.04 -9.45
CA MET A 51 18.33 12.20 -8.56
C MET A 51 17.01 12.59 -7.90
N HIS A 52 15.90 12.55 -8.64
CA HIS A 52 14.57 12.88 -8.13
C HIS A 52 14.09 11.89 -7.06
N GLN A 53 14.29 10.59 -7.26
CA GLN A 53 14.02 9.57 -6.24
C GLN A 53 14.76 9.87 -4.94
N ASN A 54 16.07 10.14 -5.01
CA ASN A 54 16.85 10.52 -3.82
C ASN A 54 16.34 11.81 -3.19
N GLN A 55 16.04 12.85 -3.99
CA GLN A 55 15.50 14.11 -3.47
C GLN A 55 14.19 13.91 -2.69
N TRP A 56 13.29 13.05 -3.18
CA TRP A 56 12.01 12.79 -2.51
C TRP A 56 12.15 11.93 -1.26
N LEU A 57 13.07 10.96 -1.27
CA LEU A 57 13.39 10.15 -0.09
C LEU A 57 14.02 11.00 1.01
N GLU A 58 15.00 11.85 0.69
CA GLU A 58 15.59 12.79 1.65
C GLU A 58 14.55 13.78 2.20
N ALA A 59 13.60 14.22 1.35
CA ALA A 59 12.50 15.08 1.81
C ALA A 59 11.54 14.33 2.75
N LEU A 60 11.31 13.03 2.55
CA LEU A 60 10.54 12.19 3.47
C LEU A 60 11.28 12.00 4.80
N GLU A 61 12.58 11.68 4.76
CA GLU A 61 13.41 11.49 5.97
C GLU A 61 13.51 12.76 6.82
N ALA A 62 13.39 13.94 6.22
CA ALA A 62 13.38 15.22 6.92
C ALA A 62 12.05 15.54 7.63
N LEU A 63 10.99 14.74 7.45
CA LEU A 63 9.71 14.90 8.14
C LEU A 63 9.64 13.98 9.36
N ASP A 64 9.08 14.48 10.47
CA ASP A 64 9.00 13.73 11.73
C ASP A 64 8.01 12.56 11.70
N ASP A 65 6.87 12.72 11.02
CA ASP A 65 5.74 11.78 11.05
C ASP A 65 5.33 11.32 9.63
N THR A 66 6.14 10.43 9.05
CA THR A 66 5.89 9.90 7.70
C THR A 66 5.15 8.57 7.67
N VAL A 67 4.98 7.87 8.79
CA VAL A 67 4.18 6.64 8.87
C VAL A 67 3.61 6.49 10.29
N PRO A 68 2.30 6.18 10.45
CA PRO A 68 1.26 6.07 9.41
C PRO A 68 0.90 7.45 8.81
N VAL A 69 0.38 7.47 7.57
CA VAL A 69 -0.04 8.70 6.89
C VAL A 69 -1.56 8.73 6.66
N PRO A 70 -2.28 9.77 7.11
CA PRO A 70 -1.80 10.89 7.92
C PRO A 70 -1.57 10.49 9.38
N ALA A 71 -0.49 10.98 9.99
CA ALA A 71 -0.21 10.75 11.41
C ALA A 71 -1.13 11.53 12.37
N SER A 72 -2.04 12.35 11.83
CA SER A 72 -2.97 13.17 12.61
C SER A 72 -4.17 12.39 13.14
N PHE A 73 -4.44 11.18 12.65
CA PHE A 73 -5.48 10.33 13.22
C PHE A 73 -4.99 9.78 14.57
N PRO A 74 -5.78 9.88 15.66
CA PRO A 74 -5.34 9.41 16.98
C PRO A 74 -5.08 7.92 16.98
N HIS A 75 -3.87 7.52 17.39
CA HIS A 75 -3.48 6.10 17.38
C HIS A 75 -4.41 5.24 18.23
N ASP A 76 -4.78 5.70 19.43
CA ASP A 76 -5.69 4.98 20.34
C ASP A 76 -7.12 4.79 19.77
N GLU A 77 -7.48 5.51 18.71
CA GLU A 77 -8.76 5.34 18.00
C GLU A 77 -8.66 4.32 16.85
N GLU A 78 -7.47 3.85 16.49
CA GLU A 78 -7.29 2.75 15.54
C GLU A 78 -7.72 1.42 16.16
N ASN A 79 -8.05 0.44 15.30
CA ASN A 79 -8.24 -0.92 15.77
C ASN A 79 -6.87 -1.53 16.15
N GLN A 80 -6.57 -1.48 17.45
CA GLN A 80 -5.32 -2.00 18.05
C GLN A 80 -5.13 -3.51 17.87
N GLU A 81 -6.18 -4.26 17.55
CA GLU A 81 -6.08 -5.71 17.33
C GLU A 81 -5.42 -6.04 15.99
N TYR A 82 -5.53 -5.15 15.00
CA TYR A 82 -5.15 -5.45 13.61
C TYR A 82 -4.20 -4.45 12.96
N ASN A 83 -3.90 -3.31 13.58
CA ASN A 83 -3.06 -2.27 12.97
C ASN A 83 -1.59 -2.69 12.75
N TYR A 84 -1.11 -3.75 13.41
CA TYR A 84 0.23 -4.34 13.23
C TYR A 84 0.22 -5.84 12.86
N THR A 85 -0.95 -6.38 12.51
CA THR A 85 -1.12 -7.82 12.24
C THR A 85 -1.22 -8.08 10.75
N PHE A 86 -0.30 -8.87 10.19
CA PHE A 86 -0.47 -9.42 8.86
C PHE A 86 -1.48 -10.58 8.88
N ILE A 87 -2.62 -10.38 8.21
CA ILE A 87 -3.68 -11.38 8.14
C ILE A 87 -3.62 -12.10 6.79
N SER A 88 -3.40 -13.41 6.82
CA SER A 88 -3.46 -14.25 5.62
C SER A 88 -4.85 -14.22 4.99
N THR A 89 -4.91 -14.02 3.67
CA THR A 89 -6.16 -14.06 2.88
C THR A 89 -6.38 -15.41 2.18
N ARG A 90 -5.55 -16.41 2.48
CA ARG A 90 -5.76 -17.77 1.95
C ARG A 90 -6.92 -18.45 2.66
N ARG A 91 -7.65 -19.28 1.93
CA ARG A 91 -8.79 -20.04 2.46
C ARG A 91 -8.38 -20.98 3.61
N ASP A 92 -7.29 -21.71 3.40
CA ASP A 92 -6.82 -22.70 4.37
C ASP A 92 -5.70 -22.07 5.23
N PRO A 93 -5.71 -22.23 6.57
CA PRO A 93 -4.69 -21.67 7.44
C PRO A 93 -3.29 -22.04 6.98
N GLN A 94 -2.40 -21.05 6.94
CA GLN A 94 -1.00 -21.24 6.59
C GLN A 94 -0.13 -21.03 7.84
N PRO A 95 1.04 -21.70 7.93
CA PRO A 95 2.04 -21.32 8.91
C PRO A 95 2.57 -19.91 8.61
N ASP A 96 3.06 -19.24 9.65
CA ASP A 96 3.78 -17.96 9.51
C ASP A 96 4.94 -18.14 8.51
N PRO A 97 5.06 -17.26 7.48
CA PRO A 97 6.19 -17.30 6.57
C PRO A 97 7.53 -16.86 7.18
N GLU A 98 7.54 -16.39 8.44
CA GLU A 98 8.71 -15.83 9.15
C GLU A 98 9.36 -14.68 8.35
N ALA A 99 8.52 -13.89 7.68
CA ALA A 99 8.95 -12.81 6.80
C ALA A 99 9.12 -11.50 7.58
N PRO A 100 9.89 -10.52 7.08
CA PRO A 100 10.11 -9.25 7.78
C PRO A 100 8.84 -8.42 8.07
N TRP A 101 7.70 -8.75 7.43
CA TRP A 101 6.41 -8.09 7.64
C TRP A 101 5.43 -8.93 8.48
N THR A 102 5.88 -10.06 9.03
CA THR A 102 5.08 -10.92 9.92
C THR A 102 5.66 -11.05 11.32
N GLN A 103 6.87 -10.53 11.55
CA GLN A 103 7.57 -10.58 12.83
C GLN A 103 8.54 -9.39 13.02
N GLY A 104 8.83 -9.07 14.28
CA GLY A 104 9.83 -8.07 14.66
C GLY A 104 9.30 -6.63 14.62
N ALA A 105 10.15 -5.66 14.97
CA ALA A 105 9.75 -4.27 15.12
C ALA A 105 9.18 -3.66 13.82
N THR A 106 8.11 -2.91 13.95
CA THR A 106 7.47 -2.21 12.84
C THR A 106 8.31 -1.00 12.41
N PRO A 107 8.27 -0.59 11.13
CA PRO A 107 9.06 0.54 10.64
C PRO A 107 8.75 1.89 11.33
N ASP A 108 7.51 2.08 11.79
CA ASP A 108 7.12 3.27 12.56
C ASP A 108 7.60 3.23 14.03
N SER A 109 8.26 2.13 14.44
CA SER A 109 8.80 1.90 15.78
C SER A 109 7.76 1.95 16.90
N ARG A 110 6.48 1.68 16.59
CA ARG A 110 5.37 1.73 17.55
C ARG A 110 4.94 0.36 18.08
N SER A 111 5.25 -0.73 17.37
CA SER A 111 4.89 -2.09 17.77
C SER A 111 5.85 -3.16 17.18
N GLU A 112 5.48 -4.42 17.31
CA GLU A 112 6.02 -5.55 16.56
C GLU A 112 4.96 -6.08 15.59
N PHE A 113 5.39 -6.59 14.43
CA PHE A 113 4.51 -7.29 13.51
C PHE A 113 4.05 -8.61 14.11
N GLU A 114 2.78 -8.93 13.87
CA GLU A 114 2.18 -10.22 14.20
C GLU A 114 1.64 -10.92 12.95
N TYR A 115 1.42 -12.22 13.04
CA TYR A 115 0.85 -13.04 11.97
C TYR A 115 -0.45 -13.71 12.42
N LEU A 116 -1.50 -13.55 11.61
CA LEU A 116 -2.74 -14.29 11.75
C LEU A 116 -2.96 -15.19 10.53
N SER A 117 -3.07 -16.50 10.78
CA SER A 117 -3.17 -17.51 9.72
C SER A 117 -4.50 -17.52 8.97
N GLU A 118 -5.54 -16.90 9.55
CA GLU A 118 -6.90 -16.88 9.04
C GLU A 118 -7.54 -15.51 9.27
N GLN A 119 -8.47 -15.12 8.40
CA GLN A 119 -9.24 -13.89 8.63
C GLN A 119 -10.14 -14.07 9.87
N PRO A 120 -10.20 -13.08 10.77
CA PRO A 120 -11.20 -13.07 11.82
C PRO A 120 -12.57 -13.04 11.14
N GLY A 121 -13.43 -14.02 11.43
CA GLY A 121 -14.78 -14.05 10.90
C GLY A 121 -15.67 -13.01 11.58
N ASP A 122 -16.65 -12.48 10.86
CA ASP A 122 -17.64 -11.52 11.38
C ASP A 122 -18.70 -12.17 12.31
N GLY A 123 -18.50 -13.43 12.69
CA GLY A 123 -19.49 -14.26 13.40
C GLY A 123 -20.65 -14.70 12.50
N GLU A 124 -21.70 -15.26 13.10
CA GLU A 124 -22.96 -15.51 12.39
C GLU A 124 -23.71 -14.19 12.17
N VAL A 125 -23.81 -13.77 10.90
CA VAL A 125 -24.63 -12.62 10.52
C VAL A 125 -26.09 -13.07 10.39
N VAL A 126 -26.91 -12.71 11.37
CA VAL A 126 -28.37 -12.87 11.26
C VAL A 126 -28.93 -11.67 10.51
N ALA A 127 -29.34 -11.88 9.25
CA ALA A 127 -30.01 -10.84 8.49
C ALA A 127 -31.31 -10.42 9.21
N PRO A 128 -31.66 -9.12 9.23
CA PRO A 128 -32.96 -8.70 9.73
C PRO A 128 -34.09 -9.34 8.91
N GLU A 129 -35.24 -9.57 9.53
CA GLU A 129 -36.43 -10.02 8.79
C GLU A 129 -36.74 -9.01 7.66
N PRO A 130 -36.94 -9.47 6.42
CA PRO A 130 -37.22 -8.57 5.30
C PRO A 130 -38.52 -7.80 5.55
N ASP A 131 -38.57 -6.54 5.09
CA ASP A 131 -39.83 -5.78 5.09
C ASP A 131 -40.86 -6.55 4.27
N PRO A 132 -42.06 -6.86 4.82
CA PRO A 132 -43.10 -7.60 4.10
C PRO A 132 -43.48 -7.01 2.73
N ASN A 133 -43.27 -5.71 2.51
CA ASN A 133 -43.54 -5.04 1.22
C ASN A 133 -42.47 -5.27 0.16
N THR A 134 -41.37 -5.95 0.51
CA THR A 134 -40.29 -6.27 -0.44
C THR A 134 -40.54 -7.58 -1.19
N TYR A 135 -41.59 -8.34 -0.82
CA TYR A 135 -41.94 -9.63 -1.45
C TYR A 135 -40.74 -10.59 -1.58
N ASN A 136 -39.83 -10.57 -0.59
CA ASN A 136 -38.64 -11.41 -0.51
C ASN A 136 -38.97 -12.82 0.00
N ASP A 137 -39.97 -13.48 -0.59
CA ASP A 137 -40.18 -14.92 -0.40
C ASP A 137 -39.35 -15.67 -1.45
N PRO A 138 -38.24 -16.33 -1.05
CA PRO A 138 -37.50 -17.17 -1.99
C PRO A 138 -38.40 -18.35 -2.41
N ASP A 139 -38.67 -18.48 -3.71
CA ASP A 139 -39.38 -19.65 -4.25
C ASP A 139 -38.45 -20.88 -4.11
N ASP A 140 -38.91 -21.95 -3.47
CA ASP A 140 -38.14 -23.18 -3.16
C ASP A 140 -37.67 -23.98 -4.41
N GLN A 141 -37.72 -23.40 -5.62
CA GLN A 141 -37.46 -24.06 -6.90
C GLN A 141 -36.21 -23.58 -7.66
N GLN A 142 -35.22 -22.97 -6.99
CA GLN A 142 -33.92 -22.65 -7.61
C GLN A 142 -32.80 -23.57 -7.14
#